data_AF-A0A6S7FQ93-F1
#
_entry.id   AF-A0A6S7FQ93-F1
#
_cell.length_a   1.000
_cell.length_b   1.000
_cell.length_c   1.000
_cell.angle_alpha   90.00
_cell.angle_beta   90.00
_cell.angle_gamma   90.00
#
_symmetry.space_group_name_H-M   'P 1'
#
loop_
_entity.id
_entity.type
_entity.pdbx_description
1 polymer ?
#
loop_
_entity_poly.entity_id
_entity_poly.type
_entity_poly.pdbx_seq_one_letter_code
_entity_poly.pdbx_strand_id
1 'polypeptide(L)'
;SMPKLISQLVLEQAQMQIPSKPNFGSRQVLEPPCLSGLQMLYKGKASGTDKMIRQRGIIRDICLGCGDIKISVHHPLFHGSLCEECKETFLECVYLFDEDGYQMYCTICGDGKEVFMCESSGCFRSYCAVCLELICGAGTVDKISSLDKWCCILCLDVKVGLLEKREDWQEQLRDLFASDKEQEYLAPKICAPVPPEHRQPLRVLSLFDGIGTGLLALKELGLDVHVYIASEIDENATRVVKVQHCEDDVVQFVGDIEQITREQIEMWGPFDLVIGASPCNDLSIANPARQGIYEGSGRLFFEYFRLLMYAKPQRDDSRPFFWLFENVVSMRAVDKRTISRFLQCNPVVVDAKDISPARRARYFWGNLPGMNRPTIPVAGDKLSLQSCLEPHCGRKARFTKIQTVTTKANSIKQTKQGILPVEVSDSDVTEDLLWCTEMERLFGFPAHYTDVGNMGKNQRQKLLGKSWSVPVIRHLLSPLREYFCSKSSAEIQNTS
;
A
#
# COMPACT_ATOMS: atom_id res chain seq x y z
N SER A 1 19.21 -29.91 -48.87
CA SER A 1 18.80 -28.50 -49.03
C SER A 1 17.82 -28.16 -47.92
N MET A 2 18.22 -27.24 -47.04
CA MET A 2 17.45 -26.71 -45.90
C MET A 2 16.45 -25.60 -46.33
N PRO A 3 15.37 -25.91 -47.08
CA PRO A 3 14.18 -25.06 -46.94
C PRO A 3 12.85 -25.85 -46.98
N LYS A 4 12.79 -27.05 -46.40
CA LYS A 4 11.52 -27.79 -46.22
C LYS A 4 11.28 -28.37 -44.83
N LEU A 5 12.18 -28.14 -43.86
CA LEU A 5 11.97 -28.48 -42.45
C LEU A 5 11.54 -27.28 -41.58
N ILE A 6 11.46 -26.07 -42.16
CA ILE A 6 11.10 -24.84 -41.42
C ILE A 6 9.60 -24.51 -41.55
N SER A 7 8.90 -25.09 -42.53
CA SER A 7 7.47 -24.81 -42.76
C SER A 7 6.51 -25.69 -41.96
N GLN A 8 7.01 -26.62 -41.13
CA GLN A 8 6.16 -27.51 -40.31
C GLN A 8 6.39 -27.34 -38.80
N LEU A 9 7.41 -26.57 -38.37
CA LEU A 9 7.66 -26.22 -36.96
C LEU A 9 7.13 -24.84 -36.56
N VAL A 10 6.60 -24.06 -37.50
CA VAL A 10 6.10 -22.68 -37.25
C VAL A 10 4.56 -22.63 -37.16
N LEU A 11 3.85 -23.73 -37.45
CA LEU A 11 2.39 -23.80 -37.42
C LEU A 11 1.80 -24.60 -36.24
N GLU A 12 2.63 -25.18 -35.36
CA GLU A 12 2.16 -25.89 -34.15
C GLU A 12 2.52 -25.20 -32.82
N GLN A 13 3.13 -24.00 -32.84
CA GLN A 13 3.37 -23.21 -31.61
C GLN A 13 2.52 -21.92 -31.49
N ALA A 14 1.58 -21.70 -32.41
CA ALA A 14 0.66 -20.55 -32.38
C ALA A 14 -0.73 -20.85 -31.76
N GLN A 15 -0.83 -21.91 -30.93
CA GLN A 15 -2.02 -22.24 -30.14
C GLN A 15 -1.71 -22.37 -28.63
N MET A 16 -0.76 -21.59 -28.12
CA MET A 16 -0.74 -21.33 -26.68
C MET A 16 -1.78 -20.26 -26.36
N GLN A 17 -2.88 -20.75 -25.80
CA GLN A 17 -3.94 -20.02 -25.12
C GLN A 17 -3.42 -18.71 -24.51
N ILE A 18 -3.86 -17.58 -25.07
CA ILE A 18 -3.97 -16.34 -24.31
C ILE A 18 -4.83 -16.73 -23.09
N PRO A 19 -4.36 -16.58 -21.85
CA PRO A 19 -5.24 -16.72 -20.71
C PRO A 19 -6.35 -15.68 -20.91
N SER A 20 -7.55 -16.15 -21.22
CA SER A 20 -8.75 -15.33 -21.10
C SER A 20 -8.66 -14.64 -19.74
N LYS A 21 -8.78 -13.31 -19.71
CA LYS A 21 -8.94 -12.54 -18.47
C LYS A 21 -9.89 -13.33 -17.57
N PRO A 22 -9.54 -13.58 -16.29
CA PRO A 22 -10.39 -14.36 -15.41
C PRO A 22 -11.79 -13.75 -15.47
N ASN A 23 -12.71 -14.55 -15.97
CA ASN A 23 -14.13 -14.26 -15.95
C ASN A 23 -14.46 -14.23 -14.47
N PHE A 24 -14.49 -13.02 -13.87
CA PHE A 24 -15.08 -12.83 -12.56
C PHE A 24 -16.44 -13.50 -12.67
N GLY A 25 -16.64 -14.55 -11.87
CA GLY A 25 -17.80 -15.41 -11.97
C GLY A 25 -19.03 -14.56 -12.21
N SER A 26 -19.82 -14.97 -13.20
CA SER A 26 -21.10 -14.37 -13.55
C SER A 26 -22.01 -14.37 -12.33
N ARG A 27 -21.81 -13.43 -11.40
CA ARG A 27 -22.93 -12.74 -10.80
C ARG A 27 -23.69 -12.23 -12.01
N GLN A 28 -24.97 -12.58 -12.10
CA GLN A 28 -25.88 -11.84 -12.96
C GLN A 28 -25.55 -10.37 -12.73
N VAL A 29 -24.87 -9.78 -13.71
CA VAL A 29 -24.94 -8.36 -13.91
C VAL A 29 -26.41 -8.21 -14.26
N LEU A 30 -27.26 -8.03 -13.24
CA LEU A 30 -28.37 -7.11 -13.41
C LEU A 30 -27.72 -5.93 -14.11
N GLU A 31 -28.11 -5.69 -15.37
CA GLU A 31 -27.73 -4.48 -16.08
C GLU A 31 -27.70 -3.38 -15.03
N PRO A 32 -26.55 -2.71 -14.78
CA PRO A 32 -26.47 -1.75 -13.70
C PRO A 32 -27.64 -0.79 -13.92
N PRO A 33 -28.59 -0.69 -12.97
CA PRO A 33 -29.84 0.00 -13.18
C PRO A 33 -29.58 1.52 -13.15
N CYS A 34 -28.83 2.03 -14.13
CA CYS A 34 -28.57 3.45 -14.40
C CYS A 34 -27.57 3.71 -15.54
N LEU A 35 -26.97 2.72 -16.21
CA LEU A 35 -26.34 2.99 -17.52
C LEU A 35 -27.38 3.53 -18.52
N SER A 36 -28.65 3.17 -18.32
CA SER A 36 -29.82 3.82 -18.94
C SER A 36 -29.98 5.28 -18.51
N GLY A 37 -29.76 5.65 -17.25
CA GLY A 37 -29.90 7.02 -16.73
C GLY A 37 -28.92 8.02 -17.33
N LEU A 38 -27.64 7.65 -17.48
CA LEU A 38 -26.63 8.46 -18.18
C LEU A 38 -26.78 8.42 -19.71
N GLN A 39 -27.24 7.31 -20.30
CA GLN A 39 -27.58 7.26 -21.73
C GLN A 39 -28.87 8.04 -22.07
N MET A 40 -29.82 8.14 -21.14
CA MET A 40 -31.06 8.91 -21.27
C MET A 40 -30.81 10.42 -21.26
N LEU A 41 -29.69 10.89 -20.70
CA LEU A 41 -29.24 12.29 -20.77
C LEU A 41 -28.77 12.73 -22.16
N TYR A 42 -28.47 11.80 -23.06
CA TYR A 42 -27.90 12.08 -24.38
C TYR A 42 -28.71 11.52 -25.57
N LYS A 43 -29.50 10.45 -25.40
CA LYS A 43 -30.40 9.95 -26.46
C LYS A 43 -31.73 10.71 -26.43
N GLY A 44 -31.77 11.85 -27.12
CA GLY A 44 -32.98 12.65 -27.30
C GLY A 44 -34.15 11.86 -27.88
N LYS A 45 -35.09 11.49 -27.03
CA LYS A 45 -36.52 11.67 -27.27
C LYS A 45 -37.08 12.43 -26.07
N ALA A 46 -37.36 13.71 -26.31
CA ALA A 46 -37.75 14.68 -25.29
C ALA A 46 -38.87 14.15 -24.38
N SER A 47 -38.57 14.04 -23.09
CA SER A 47 -39.57 14.02 -22.01
C SER A 47 -39.04 14.84 -20.83
N GLY A 48 -39.95 15.34 -19.98
CA GLY A 48 -39.78 16.54 -19.16
C GLY A 48 -38.60 16.62 -18.18
N THR A 49 -37.91 15.52 -17.88
CA THR A 49 -36.67 15.49 -17.07
C THR A 49 -35.46 16.09 -17.79
N ASP A 50 -35.46 16.08 -19.13
CA ASP A 50 -34.37 16.55 -20.00
C ASP A 50 -34.20 18.09 -19.95
N LYS A 51 -35.28 18.82 -19.64
CA LYS A 51 -35.23 20.26 -19.36
C LYS A 51 -34.61 20.57 -17.99
N MET A 52 -34.76 19.70 -16.98
CA MET A 52 -34.29 20.00 -15.63
C MET A 52 -32.77 19.94 -15.48
N ILE A 53 -32.07 19.01 -16.14
CA ILE A 53 -30.61 18.85 -15.96
C ILE A 53 -29.83 19.89 -16.78
N ARG A 54 -30.38 20.35 -17.92
CA ARG A 54 -29.85 21.52 -18.65
C ARG A 54 -30.23 22.86 -17.99
N GLN A 55 -31.32 22.92 -17.23
CA GLN A 55 -31.77 24.15 -16.54
C GLN A 55 -31.34 24.27 -15.08
N ARG A 56 -30.85 23.19 -14.45
CA ARG A 56 -30.35 23.18 -13.06
C ARG A 56 -28.98 22.52 -12.98
N GLY A 57 -27.93 23.20 -13.46
CA GLY A 57 -26.56 22.86 -13.08
C GLY A 57 -26.51 22.59 -11.57
N ILE A 58 -25.79 21.57 -11.10
CA ILE A 58 -24.35 21.44 -11.26
C ILE A 58 -23.97 19.94 -11.28
N ILE A 59 -22.98 19.53 -12.09
CA ILE A 59 -22.35 18.19 -12.06
C ILE A 59 -21.97 17.69 -10.63
N ARG A 60 -21.89 18.61 -9.67
CA ARG A 60 -21.67 18.38 -8.24
C ARG A 60 -22.80 17.60 -7.56
N ASP A 61 -24.00 17.55 -8.14
CA ASP A 61 -25.16 16.89 -7.51
C ASP A 61 -25.44 15.49 -8.10
N ILE A 62 -24.53 14.98 -8.92
CA ILE A 62 -24.65 13.67 -9.59
C ILE A 62 -23.39 12.83 -9.34
N CYS A 63 -23.58 11.53 -9.16
CA CYS A 63 -22.51 10.56 -9.02
C CYS A 63 -21.78 10.41 -10.35
N LEU A 64 -20.49 10.74 -10.41
CA LEU A 64 -19.66 10.58 -11.61
C LEU A 64 -19.43 9.10 -11.98
N GLY A 65 -19.57 8.19 -11.02
CA GLY A 65 -19.38 6.76 -11.25
C GLY A 65 -20.55 6.09 -11.99
N CYS A 66 -21.78 6.40 -11.60
CA CYS A 66 -22.97 5.70 -12.09
C CYS A 66 -24.14 6.62 -12.53
N GLY A 67 -24.07 7.93 -12.27
CA GLY A 67 -25.13 8.87 -12.61
C GLY A 67 -26.27 8.97 -11.56
N ASP A 68 -26.15 8.29 -10.43
CA ASP A 68 -27.11 8.41 -9.33
C ASP A 68 -27.11 9.83 -8.73
N ILE A 69 -28.28 10.30 -8.30
CA ILE A 69 -28.48 11.58 -7.62
C ILE A 69 -28.36 11.45 -6.10
N LYS A 70 -28.38 10.23 -5.56
CA LYS A 70 -28.19 9.98 -4.13
C LYS A 70 -26.70 10.06 -3.77
N ILE A 71 -26.25 11.27 -3.52
CA ILE A 71 -24.84 11.56 -3.21
C ILE A 71 -24.51 11.22 -1.75
N SER A 72 -23.36 10.59 -1.56
CA SER A 72 -22.75 10.38 -0.24
C SER A 72 -21.60 11.36 -0.01
N VAL A 73 -20.65 11.43 -0.96
CA VAL A 73 -19.46 12.27 -0.85
C VAL A 73 -19.17 12.98 -2.16
N HIS A 74 -18.38 14.03 -2.10
CA HIS A 74 -17.82 14.65 -3.29
C HIS A 74 -16.71 13.80 -3.91
N HIS A 75 -16.62 13.78 -5.24
CA HIS A 75 -15.55 13.05 -5.92
C HIS A 75 -14.20 13.71 -5.59
N PRO A 76 -13.20 12.97 -5.08
CA PRO A 76 -11.99 13.59 -4.52
C PRO A 76 -11.10 14.22 -5.60
N LEU A 77 -11.12 13.69 -6.82
CA LEU A 77 -10.26 14.16 -7.93
C LEU A 77 -10.86 15.26 -8.82
N PHE A 78 -12.19 15.33 -8.91
CA PHE A 78 -12.90 16.13 -9.91
C PHE A 78 -14.10 16.85 -9.28
N HIS A 79 -14.52 17.95 -9.89
CA HIS A 79 -15.77 18.59 -9.54
C HIS A 79 -16.95 17.71 -9.95
N GLY A 80 -17.56 17.08 -8.95
CA GLY A 80 -18.63 16.10 -9.07
C GLY A 80 -18.78 15.36 -7.74
N SER A 81 -19.58 14.30 -7.74
CA SER A 81 -19.88 13.54 -6.53
C SER A 81 -19.84 12.02 -6.75
N LEU A 82 -19.97 11.25 -5.68
CA LEU A 82 -20.07 9.80 -5.65
C LEU A 82 -21.23 9.38 -4.73
N CYS A 83 -22.04 8.41 -5.19
CA CYS A 83 -22.95 7.69 -4.30
C CYS A 83 -22.15 6.72 -3.40
N GLU A 84 -22.79 6.12 -2.39
CA GLU A 84 -22.08 5.23 -1.45
C GLU A 84 -21.38 4.05 -2.14
N GLU A 85 -22.06 3.38 -3.07
CA GLU A 85 -21.49 2.22 -3.79
C GLU A 85 -20.28 2.60 -4.65
N CYS A 86 -20.37 3.74 -5.36
CA CYS A 86 -19.26 4.23 -6.15
C CYS A 86 -18.12 4.79 -5.29
N LYS A 87 -18.41 5.32 -4.10
CA LYS A 87 -17.40 5.70 -3.10
C LYS A 87 -16.61 4.47 -2.64
N GLU A 88 -17.30 3.39 -2.24
CA GLU A 88 -16.65 2.14 -1.84
C GLU A 88 -15.78 1.58 -2.98
N THR A 89 -16.34 1.50 -4.19
CA THR A 89 -15.60 1.05 -5.39
C THR A 89 -14.39 1.92 -5.67
N PHE A 90 -14.53 3.24 -5.58
CA PHE A 90 -13.42 4.18 -5.81
C PHE A 90 -12.29 3.97 -4.80
N LEU A 91 -12.61 3.82 -3.51
CA LEU A 91 -11.63 3.57 -2.45
C LEU A 91 -10.87 2.26 -2.65
N GLU A 92 -11.56 1.21 -3.11
CA GLU A 92 -10.94 -0.08 -3.43
C GLU A 92 -10.00 0.00 -4.64
N CYS A 93 -10.36 0.80 -5.65
CA CYS A 93 -9.74 0.74 -6.97
C CYS A 93 -8.65 1.80 -7.24
N VAL A 94 -8.70 2.96 -6.59
CA VAL A 94 -7.86 4.13 -6.96
C VAL A 94 -6.35 3.90 -6.84
N TYR A 95 -5.90 2.95 -6.02
CA TYR A 95 -4.49 2.59 -5.84
C TYR A 95 -4.13 1.21 -6.38
N LEU A 96 -4.98 0.61 -7.22
CA LEU A 96 -4.70 -0.66 -7.86
C LEU A 96 -4.02 -0.44 -9.19
N PHE A 97 -2.84 -1.02 -9.34
CA PHE A 97 -2.06 -0.96 -10.56
C PHE A 97 -1.91 -2.35 -11.18
N ASP A 98 -1.96 -2.42 -12.50
CA ASP A 98 -1.67 -3.63 -13.27
C ASP A 98 -0.17 -3.89 -13.41
N GLU A 99 0.19 -4.92 -14.16
CA GLU A 99 1.59 -5.33 -14.35
C GLU A 99 2.40 -4.32 -15.19
N ASP A 100 1.71 -3.46 -15.95
CA ASP A 100 2.29 -2.38 -16.75
C ASP A 100 2.42 -1.08 -15.95
N GLY A 101 2.03 -1.11 -14.67
CA GLY A 101 2.13 0.00 -13.73
C GLY A 101 1.02 1.04 -13.86
N TYR A 102 -0.07 0.73 -14.58
CA TYR A 102 -1.21 1.64 -14.75
C TYR A 102 -2.32 1.32 -13.79
N GLN A 103 -3.10 2.35 -13.43
CA GLN A 103 -4.32 2.13 -12.68
C GLN A 103 -5.18 1.11 -13.44
N MET A 104 -5.46 -0.01 -12.79
CA MET A 104 -6.21 -1.13 -13.35
C MET A 104 -7.65 -0.72 -13.68
N TYR A 105 -8.14 0.30 -12.99
CA TYR A 105 -9.51 0.80 -13.06
C TYR A 105 -9.54 2.28 -13.45
N CYS A 106 -10.68 2.71 -13.97
CA CYS A 106 -10.94 4.09 -14.33
C CYS A 106 -10.78 5.04 -13.13
N THR A 107 -10.00 6.10 -13.30
CA THR A 107 -9.79 7.18 -12.33
C THR A 107 -11.07 7.91 -11.93
N ILE A 108 -12.13 7.86 -12.75
CA ILE A 108 -13.41 8.54 -12.48
C ILE A 108 -14.41 7.59 -11.81
N CYS A 109 -14.68 6.44 -12.43
CA CYS A 109 -15.76 5.56 -11.98
C CYS A 109 -15.31 4.29 -11.24
N GLY A 110 -14.02 3.96 -11.26
CA GLY A 110 -13.52 2.71 -10.69
C GLY A 110 -13.86 1.44 -11.48
N ASP A 111 -14.44 1.53 -12.68
CA ASP A 111 -14.73 0.38 -13.56
C ASP A 111 -13.54 0.03 -14.49
N GLY A 112 -13.46 -1.22 -14.96
CA GLY A 112 -12.29 -1.81 -15.63
C GLY A 112 -12.55 -2.49 -16.98
N LYS A 113 -13.73 -2.30 -17.61
CA LYS A 113 -14.09 -3.02 -18.84
C LYS A 113 -13.26 -2.63 -20.09
N GLU A 114 -12.83 -1.37 -20.20
CA GLU A 114 -11.87 -0.88 -21.22
C GLU A 114 -11.36 0.52 -20.79
N VAL A 115 -10.05 0.76 -20.78
CA VAL A 115 -9.45 2.01 -20.27
C VAL A 115 -8.36 2.60 -21.17
N PHE A 116 -8.37 3.92 -21.28
CA PHE A 116 -7.36 4.78 -21.93
C PHE A 116 -6.36 5.26 -20.89
N MET A 117 -5.08 5.13 -21.20
CA MET A 117 -4.01 5.32 -20.22
C MET A 117 -3.24 6.61 -20.51
N CYS A 118 -3.05 7.49 -19.52
CA CYS A 118 -2.29 8.73 -19.66
C CYS A 118 -0.82 8.50 -20.07
N GLU A 119 -0.25 9.29 -20.97
CA GLU A 119 1.14 9.17 -21.42
C GLU A 119 2.06 10.28 -20.91
N SER A 120 1.55 11.14 -20.02
CA SER A 120 2.39 12.10 -19.31
C SER A 120 3.43 11.37 -18.46
N SER A 121 4.69 11.80 -18.53
CA SER A 121 5.77 11.27 -17.71
C SER A 121 5.39 11.32 -16.22
N GLY A 122 5.54 10.18 -15.52
CA GLY A 122 5.20 10.05 -14.10
C GLY A 122 3.70 9.97 -13.78
N CYS A 123 2.82 9.91 -14.79
CA CYS A 123 1.39 9.64 -14.59
C CYS A 123 1.06 8.18 -14.91
N PHE A 124 0.16 7.61 -14.11
CA PHE A 124 -0.20 6.19 -14.14
C PHE A 124 -1.72 6.00 -14.19
N ARG A 125 -2.45 7.03 -14.58
CA ARG A 125 -3.90 7.09 -14.49
C ARG A 125 -4.56 6.57 -15.76
N SER A 126 -5.72 5.95 -15.58
CA SER A 126 -6.47 5.28 -16.65
C SER A 126 -7.92 5.74 -16.62
N TYR A 127 -8.58 5.86 -17.77
CA TYR A 127 -9.94 6.40 -17.89
C TYR A 127 -10.76 5.54 -18.84
N CYS A 128 -11.95 5.10 -18.44
CA CYS A 128 -12.75 4.26 -19.32
C CYS A 128 -13.36 5.04 -20.48
N ALA A 129 -13.55 4.35 -21.62
CA ALA A 129 -14.19 4.90 -22.82
C ALA A 129 -15.53 5.58 -22.47
N VAL A 130 -16.31 4.92 -21.62
CA VAL A 130 -17.65 5.36 -21.19
C VAL A 130 -17.59 6.71 -20.48
N CYS A 131 -16.67 6.91 -19.54
CA CYS A 131 -16.54 8.20 -18.84
C CYS A 131 -16.06 9.31 -19.77
N LEU A 132 -15.13 9.01 -20.68
CA LEU A 132 -14.62 9.98 -21.64
C LEU A 132 -15.72 10.45 -22.60
N GLU A 133 -16.50 9.52 -23.15
CA GLU A 133 -17.61 9.86 -24.05
C GLU A 133 -18.74 10.63 -23.34
N LEU A 134 -19.12 10.19 -22.13
CA LEU A 134 -20.29 10.77 -21.44
C LEU A 134 -19.99 12.11 -20.78
N ILE A 135 -18.82 12.25 -20.14
CA ILE A 135 -18.51 13.42 -19.29
C ILE A 135 -17.68 14.45 -20.07
N CYS A 136 -16.68 13.99 -20.83
CA CYS A 136 -15.82 14.87 -21.61
C CYS A 136 -16.45 15.27 -22.96
N GLY A 137 -17.44 14.51 -23.43
CA GLY A 137 -18.28 14.82 -24.59
C GLY A 137 -18.16 13.79 -25.71
N ALA A 138 -19.21 13.68 -26.52
CA ALA A 138 -19.27 12.69 -27.61
C ALA A 138 -18.12 12.87 -28.63
N GLY A 139 -17.49 11.76 -29.03
CA GLY A 139 -16.34 11.73 -29.94
C GLY A 139 -15.01 12.09 -29.27
N THR A 140 -14.94 12.10 -27.93
CA THR A 140 -13.70 12.34 -27.19
C THR A 140 -12.74 11.17 -27.33
N VAL A 141 -13.25 9.93 -27.30
CA VAL A 141 -12.43 8.72 -27.49
C VAL A 141 -11.81 8.68 -28.88
N ASP A 142 -12.57 9.03 -29.93
CA ASP A 142 -12.04 9.09 -31.29
C ASP A 142 -10.91 10.12 -31.41
N LYS A 143 -11.10 11.30 -30.81
CA LYS A 143 -10.05 12.34 -30.75
C LYS A 143 -8.82 11.82 -30.02
N ILE A 144 -8.98 11.20 -28.86
CA ILE A 144 -7.87 10.64 -28.07
C ILE A 144 -7.13 9.55 -28.87
N SER A 145 -7.87 8.68 -29.55
CA SER A 145 -7.31 7.57 -30.33
C SER A 145 -6.59 8.04 -31.60
N SER A 146 -6.94 9.23 -32.10
CA SER A 146 -6.25 9.87 -33.23
C SER A 146 -4.98 10.63 -32.86
N LEU A 147 -4.72 10.83 -31.56
CA LEU A 147 -3.52 11.51 -31.09
C LEU A 147 -2.36 10.53 -30.97
N ASP A 148 -1.17 10.96 -31.40
CA ASP A 148 0.08 10.21 -31.18
C ASP A 148 0.42 10.10 -29.68
N LYS A 149 0.03 11.11 -28.88
CA LYS A 149 0.22 11.14 -27.43
C LYS A 149 -0.97 11.76 -26.71
N TRP A 150 -1.48 11.09 -25.70
CA TRP A 150 -2.56 11.62 -24.86
C TRP A 150 -2.15 11.87 -23.41
N CYS A 151 -2.36 13.10 -22.95
CA CYS A 151 -2.23 13.48 -21.55
C CYS A 151 -3.62 13.56 -20.90
N CYS A 152 -3.79 12.96 -19.73
CA CYS A 152 -5.09 12.94 -19.07
C CYS A 152 -5.47 14.30 -18.47
N ILE A 153 -6.76 14.41 -18.13
CA ILE A 153 -7.38 15.63 -17.60
C ILE A 153 -6.69 16.12 -16.32
N LEU A 154 -6.25 15.21 -15.44
CA LEU A 154 -5.50 15.58 -14.23
C LEU A 154 -4.10 16.14 -14.49
N CYS A 155 -3.47 15.80 -15.63
CA CYS A 155 -2.15 16.28 -16.02
C CYS A 155 -2.20 17.60 -16.79
N LEU A 156 -3.24 17.78 -17.63
CA LEU A 156 -3.35 18.95 -18.49
C LEU A 156 -3.86 20.20 -17.76
N ASP A 157 -4.45 20.05 -16.57
CA ASP A 157 -5.03 21.15 -15.77
C ASP A 157 -6.05 22.00 -16.53
N VAL A 158 -6.74 21.39 -17.51
CA VAL A 158 -7.79 22.01 -18.31
C VAL A 158 -9.12 21.30 -18.09
N LYS A 159 -10.20 22.07 -18.14
CA LYS A 159 -11.55 21.54 -18.18
C LYS A 159 -11.81 20.89 -19.54
N VAL A 160 -12.28 19.64 -19.53
CA VAL A 160 -12.65 18.91 -20.75
C VAL A 160 -14.11 18.48 -20.65
N GLY A 161 -14.96 19.04 -21.51
CA GLY A 161 -16.40 18.87 -21.40
C GLY A 161 -16.93 19.36 -20.06
N LEU A 162 -17.58 18.48 -19.30
CA LEU A 162 -18.06 18.77 -17.96
C LEU A 162 -17.04 18.42 -16.87
N LEU A 163 -15.98 17.67 -17.21
CA LEU A 163 -15.00 17.20 -16.24
C LEU A 163 -13.97 18.29 -15.95
N GLU A 164 -13.84 18.62 -14.68
CA GLU A 164 -12.93 19.66 -14.18
C GLU A 164 -12.18 19.13 -12.96
N LYS A 165 -10.85 19.24 -12.98
CA LYS A 165 -9.99 18.84 -11.88
C LYS A 165 -10.21 19.77 -10.68
N ARG A 166 -10.12 19.22 -9.47
CA ARG A 166 -10.05 20.01 -8.23
C ARG A 166 -8.63 20.51 -7.99
N GLU A 167 -8.48 21.74 -7.52
CA GLU A 167 -7.17 22.27 -7.10
C GLU A 167 -6.64 21.56 -5.85
N ASP A 168 -7.53 21.26 -4.90
CA ASP A 168 -7.27 20.61 -3.61
C ASP A 168 -7.38 19.07 -3.67
N TRP A 169 -7.31 18.47 -4.86
CA TRP A 169 -7.62 17.05 -5.06
C TRP A 169 -6.77 16.10 -4.19
N GLN A 170 -5.52 16.44 -3.90
CA GLN A 170 -4.66 15.62 -3.04
C GLN A 170 -5.19 15.59 -1.60
N GLU A 171 -5.66 16.73 -1.11
CA GLU A 171 -6.21 16.89 0.22
C GLU A 171 -7.55 16.18 0.31
N GLN A 172 -8.44 16.41 -0.66
CA GLN A 172 -9.74 15.72 -0.74
C GLN A 172 -9.59 14.21 -0.85
N LEU A 173 -8.60 13.71 -1.60
CA LEU A 173 -8.33 12.28 -1.68
C LEU A 173 -7.87 11.74 -0.32
N ARG A 174 -6.90 12.39 0.31
CA ARG A 174 -6.41 12.00 1.64
C ARG A 174 -7.54 12.02 2.67
N ASP A 175 -8.34 13.07 2.65
CA ASP A 175 -9.44 13.27 3.57
C ASP A 175 -10.54 12.24 3.34
N LEU A 176 -10.85 11.85 2.09
CA LEU A 176 -11.79 10.77 1.81
C LEU A 176 -11.33 9.44 2.41
N PHE A 177 -10.04 9.11 2.28
CA PHE A 177 -9.46 7.93 2.92
C PHE A 177 -9.46 8.02 4.45
N ALA A 178 -9.32 9.21 5.01
CA ALA A 178 -9.31 9.46 6.46
C ALA A 178 -10.72 9.57 7.07
N SER A 179 -11.71 10.02 6.30
CA SER A 179 -13.11 10.22 6.67
C SER A 179 -13.95 8.98 6.42
N ASP A 180 -13.44 7.99 5.70
CA ASP A 180 -14.01 6.64 5.60
C ASP A 180 -13.84 5.86 6.92
N LYS A 181 -14.13 6.53 8.04
CA LYS A 181 -14.42 5.95 9.33
C LYS A 181 -15.87 5.49 9.25
N GLU A 182 -16.08 4.32 8.65
CA GLU A 182 -17.41 3.72 8.48
C GLU A 182 -18.16 3.56 9.80
N GLN A 183 -17.42 3.51 10.92
CA GLN A 183 -17.93 3.48 12.28
C GLN A 183 -17.09 4.35 13.22
N GLU A 184 -17.75 5.12 14.07
CA GLU A 184 -17.09 5.77 15.21
C GLU A 184 -16.81 4.72 16.29
N TYR A 185 -15.53 4.40 16.48
CA TYR A 185 -15.06 3.58 17.59
C TYR A 185 -14.70 4.48 18.77
N LEU A 186 -14.78 3.93 19.98
CA LEU A 186 -14.30 4.63 21.18
C LEU A 186 -12.83 5.00 20.99
N ALA A 187 -12.48 6.24 21.32
CA ALA A 187 -11.09 6.67 21.30
C ALA A 187 -10.26 5.74 22.21
N PRO A 188 -9.08 5.27 21.75
CA PRO A 188 -8.25 4.41 22.57
C PRO A 188 -7.88 5.11 23.87
N LYS A 189 -7.89 4.39 24.98
CA LYS A 189 -7.45 4.91 26.27
C LYS A 189 -5.96 5.24 26.17
N ILE A 190 -5.63 6.52 26.12
CA ILE A 190 -4.24 6.99 26.08
C ILE A 190 -3.69 6.90 27.50
N CYS A 191 -2.62 6.12 27.68
CA CYS A 191 -1.89 6.08 28.94
C CYS A 191 -1.15 7.40 29.14
N ALA A 192 -1.10 7.90 30.38
CA ALA A 192 -0.29 9.07 30.70
C ALA A 192 1.21 8.74 30.44
N PRO A 193 1.99 9.70 29.93
CA PRO A 193 3.44 9.55 29.84
C PRO A 193 4.06 9.15 31.19
N VAL A 194 5.11 8.34 31.14
CA VAL A 194 5.79 7.83 32.34
C VAL A 194 6.96 8.76 32.65
N PRO A 195 7.13 9.23 33.90
CA PRO A 195 8.30 10.03 34.28
C PRO A 195 9.61 9.27 34.01
N PRO A 196 10.67 9.91 33.50
CA PRO A 196 11.92 9.25 33.10
C PRO A 196 12.49 8.26 34.13
N GLU A 197 12.44 8.61 35.41
CA GLU A 197 12.93 7.80 36.53
C GLU A 197 12.14 6.50 36.78
N HIS A 198 10.92 6.39 36.24
CA HIS A 198 10.07 5.21 36.37
C HIS A 198 9.99 4.38 35.08
N ARG A 199 10.59 4.85 33.98
CA ARG A 199 10.54 4.16 32.69
C ARG A 199 11.31 2.85 32.75
N GLN A 200 10.67 1.77 32.32
CA GLN A 200 11.25 0.43 32.27
C GLN A 200 11.65 0.05 30.85
N PRO A 201 12.54 -0.95 30.67
CA PRO A 201 12.84 -1.54 29.37
C PRO A 201 11.60 -2.16 28.72
N LEU A 202 11.54 -2.12 27.39
CA LEU A 202 10.41 -2.57 26.59
C LEU A 202 10.40 -4.09 26.42
N ARG A 203 9.23 -4.71 26.57
CA ARG A 203 8.98 -6.12 26.25
C ARG A 203 8.07 -6.23 25.04
N VAL A 204 8.55 -6.85 23.96
CA VAL A 204 7.89 -6.85 22.65
C VAL A 204 7.48 -8.25 22.22
N LEU A 205 6.26 -8.38 21.73
CA LEU A 205 5.78 -9.52 20.94
C LEU A 205 5.60 -9.09 19.49
N SER A 206 6.43 -9.62 18.59
CA SER A 206 6.37 -9.36 17.15
C SER A 206 5.83 -10.58 16.41
N LEU A 207 4.68 -10.42 15.75
CA LEU A 207 3.97 -11.46 15.05
C LEU A 207 4.10 -11.25 13.55
N PHE A 208 4.51 -12.29 12.80
CA PHE A 208 4.91 -12.14 11.39
C PHE A 208 6.10 -11.17 11.27
N ASP A 209 7.16 -11.42 12.05
CA ASP A 209 8.26 -10.48 12.26
C ASP A 209 9.04 -10.12 10.98
N GLY A 210 9.07 -11.04 10.01
CA GLY A 210 9.83 -10.90 8.78
C GLY A 210 11.32 -10.74 9.09
N ILE A 211 11.89 -9.64 8.60
CA ILE A 211 13.32 -9.35 8.74
C ILE A 211 13.62 -8.43 9.94
N GLY A 212 12.78 -8.43 10.99
CA GLY A 212 13.08 -7.70 12.24
C GLY A 212 12.96 -6.18 12.14
N THR A 213 12.08 -5.69 11.27
CA THR A 213 11.95 -4.23 11.02
C THR A 213 11.51 -3.47 12.27
N GLY A 214 10.66 -4.08 13.10
CA GLY A 214 10.22 -3.52 14.37
C GLY A 214 11.38 -3.32 15.33
N LEU A 215 12.21 -4.36 15.52
CA LEU A 215 13.39 -4.30 16.39
C LEU A 215 14.40 -3.25 15.91
N LEU A 216 14.70 -3.22 14.61
CA LEU A 216 15.59 -2.22 14.02
C LEU A 216 15.09 -0.79 14.33
N ALA A 217 13.81 -0.51 14.10
CA ALA A 217 13.24 0.81 14.37
C ALA A 217 13.26 1.18 15.87
N LEU A 218 13.04 0.22 16.77
CA LEU A 218 13.14 0.44 18.22
C LEU A 218 14.58 0.80 18.64
N LYS A 219 15.58 0.11 18.07
CA LYS A 219 16.99 0.40 18.28
C LYS A 219 17.40 1.77 17.76
N GLU A 220 16.96 2.16 16.56
CA GLU A 220 17.22 3.50 16.01
C GLU A 220 16.60 4.62 16.86
N LEU A 221 15.51 4.34 17.57
CA LEU A 221 14.91 5.26 18.55
C LEU A 221 15.64 5.29 19.89
N GLY A 222 16.63 4.42 20.08
CA GLY A 222 17.40 4.26 21.31
C GLY A 222 16.61 3.61 22.44
N LEU A 223 15.47 2.97 22.17
CA LEU A 223 14.67 2.30 23.20
C LEU A 223 15.39 1.05 23.70
N ASP A 224 15.43 0.88 25.02
CA ASP A 224 15.96 -0.34 25.61
C ASP A 224 14.94 -1.47 25.50
N VAL A 225 15.30 -2.56 24.82
CA VAL A 225 14.43 -3.71 24.59
C VAL A 225 14.95 -4.85 25.44
N HIS A 226 14.21 -5.23 26.47
CA HIS A 226 14.59 -6.31 27.37
C HIS A 226 14.31 -7.69 26.79
N VAL A 227 13.19 -7.85 26.08
CA VAL A 227 12.86 -9.11 25.39
C VAL A 227 12.08 -8.81 24.11
N TYR A 228 12.39 -9.55 23.06
CA TYR A 228 11.75 -9.48 21.76
C TYR A 228 11.35 -10.89 21.30
N ILE A 229 10.10 -11.27 21.54
CA ILE A 229 9.57 -12.57 21.12
C ILE A 229 9.05 -12.44 19.68
N ALA A 230 9.60 -13.21 18.75
CA ALA A 230 9.33 -13.12 17.32
C ALA A 230 8.69 -14.41 16.77
N SER A 231 7.50 -14.31 16.20
CA SER A 231 6.87 -15.38 15.42
C SER A 231 7.17 -15.16 13.94
N GLU A 232 7.89 -16.10 13.32
CA GLU A 232 8.23 -16.11 11.89
C GLU A 232 8.55 -17.54 11.46
N ILE A 233 8.12 -17.90 10.24
CA ILE A 233 8.29 -19.23 9.65
C ILE A 233 9.25 -19.22 8.45
N ASP A 234 9.51 -18.05 7.85
CA ASP A 234 10.47 -17.92 6.76
C ASP A 234 11.90 -18.01 7.30
N GLU A 235 12.56 -19.15 7.03
CA GLU A 235 13.93 -19.42 7.47
C GLU A 235 14.94 -18.37 7.00
N ASN A 236 14.72 -17.76 5.83
CA ASN A 236 15.60 -16.71 5.34
C ASN A 236 15.41 -15.42 6.14
N ALA A 237 14.17 -15.11 6.51
CA ALA A 237 13.84 -13.94 7.30
C ALA A 237 14.41 -14.05 8.72
N THR A 238 14.19 -15.20 9.38
CA THR A 238 14.80 -15.48 10.70
C THR A 238 16.32 -15.47 10.65
N ARG A 239 16.95 -15.93 9.57
CA ARG A 239 18.40 -15.85 9.38
C ARG A 239 18.91 -14.41 9.30
N VAL A 240 18.19 -13.51 8.63
CA VAL A 240 18.52 -12.07 8.61
C VAL A 240 18.51 -11.52 10.03
N VAL A 241 17.43 -11.73 10.77
CA VAL A 241 17.29 -11.23 12.14
C VAL A 241 18.38 -11.78 13.06
N LYS A 242 18.68 -13.09 12.97
CA LYS A 242 19.76 -13.71 13.75
C LYS A 242 21.12 -13.10 13.48
N VAL A 243 21.45 -12.77 12.23
CA VAL A 243 22.76 -12.18 11.89
C VAL A 243 22.82 -10.70 12.27
N GLN A 244 21.75 -9.95 12.03
CA GLN A 244 21.73 -8.50 12.28
C GLN A 244 21.56 -8.13 13.75
N HIS A 245 21.06 -9.06 14.58
CA HIS A 245 20.73 -8.82 15.98
C HIS A 245 21.22 -9.94 16.92
N CYS A 246 22.26 -10.70 16.52
CA CYS A 246 22.82 -11.78 17.35
C CYS A 246 23.44 -11.30 18.66
N GLU A 247 23.99 -10.09 18.69
CA GLU A 247 24.78 -9.61 19.84
C GLU A 247 23.92 -9.27 21.05
N ASP A 248 22.63 -9.03 20.87
CA ASP A 248 21.76 -8.57 21.94
C ASP A 248 21.21 -9.70 22.82
N ASP A 249 21.17 -10.95 22.35
CA ASP A 249 20.50 -12.10 22.98
C ASP A 249 19.02 -11.83 23.43
N VAL A 250 18.42 -10.74 22.94
CA VAL A 250 17.05 -10.33 23.31
C VAL A 250 15.98 -11.00 22.45
N VAL A 251 16.36 -11.55 21.30
CA VAL A 251 15.41 -12.11 20.31
C VAL A 251 15.17 -13.59 20.55
N GLN A 252 13.93 -13.96 20.79
CA GLN A 252 13.52 -15.37 20.91
C GLN A 252 12.50 -15.72 19.82
N PHE A 253 12.85 -16.69 18.97
CA PHE A 253 11.97 -17.14 17.89
C PHE A 253 11.03 -18.23 18.38
N VAL A 254 9.72 -18.05 18.15
CA VAL A 254 8.67 -18.98 18.58
C VAL A 254 7.99 -19.72 17.43
N GLY A 255 8.41 -19.45 16.18
CA GLY A 255 7.96 -20.19 14.99
C GLY A 255 6.55 -19.81 14.55
N ASP A 256 5.78 -20.81 14.16
CA ASP A 256 4.43 -20.67 13.60
C ASP A 256 3.42 -20.13 14.62
N ILE A 257 2.78 -19.02 14.24
CA ILE A 257 1.80 -18.32 15.05
C ILE A 257 0.58 -19.19 15.40
N GLU A 258 0.18 -20.10 14.50
CA GLU A 258 -0.99 -20.97 14.69
C GLU A 258 -0.78 -21.94 15.86
N GLN A 259 0.48 -22.21 16.24
CA GLN A 259 0.85 -23.12 17.33
C GLN A 259 0.98 -22.45 18.69
N ILE A 260 0.92 -21.10 18.75
CA ILE A 260 1.13 -20.36 19.99
C ILE A 260 -0.11 -20.41 20.88
N THR A 261 0.04 -20.89 22.11
CA THR A 261 -1.06 -21.04 23.09
C THR A 261 -1.18 -19.82 24.01
N ARG A 262 -2.27 -19.77 24.80
CA ARG A 262 -2.45 -18.70 25.81
C ARG A 262 -1.41 -18.79 26.91
N GLU A 263 -1.14 -19.99 27.40
CA GLU A 263 -0.21 -20.27 28.49
C GLU A 263 1.20 -19.82 28.13
N GLN A 264 1.58 -20.00 26.85
CA GLN A 264 2.85 -19.50 26.33
C GLN A 264 2.92 -17.97 26.35
N ILE A 265 1.87 -17.27 25.89
CA ILE A 265 1.82 -15.80 25.94
C ILE A 265 1.89 -15.28 27.38
N GLU A 266 1.18 -15.91 28.31
CA GLU A 266 1.21 -15.56 29.73
C GLU A 266 2.60 -15.80 30.35
N MET A 267 3.27 -16.89 29.96
CA MET A 267 4.61 -17.25 30.43
C MET A 267 5.70 -16.32 29.89
N TRP A 268 5.64 -15.93 28.61
CA TRP A 268 6.61 -15.01 27.99
C TRP A 268 6.38 -13.55 28.39
N GLY A 269 5.13 -13.21 28.71
CA GLY A 269 4.71 -11.89 29.13
C GLY A 269 5.20 -11.48 30.53
N PRO A 270 4.73 -10.33 31.04
CA PRO A 270 3.84 -9.39 30.37
C PRO A 270 4.50 -8.72 29.15
N PHE A 271 3.71 -8.31 28.17
CA PHE A 271 4.20 -7.56 27.00
C PHE A 271 3.74 -6.11 27.06
N ASP A 272 4.60 -5.17 26.64
CA ASP A 272 4.32 -3.74 26.56
C ASP A 272 3.91 -3.32 25.15
N LEU A 273 4.42 -4.03 24.14
CA LEU A 273 4.17 -3.76 22.74
C LEU A 273 3.89 -5.05 21.97
N VAL A 274 2.75 -5.09 21.25
CA VAL A 274 2.42 -6.17 20.31
C VAL A 274 2.35 -5.62 18.89
N ILE A 275 3.27 -6.03 18.02
CA ILE A 275 3.31 -5.58 16.63
C ILE A 275 3.11 -6.75 15.66
N GLY A 276 2.57 -6.49 14.47
CA GLY A 276 2.56 -7.50 13.42
C GLY A 276 1.93 -7.09 12.09
N ALA A 277 2.27 -7.84 11.05
CA ALA A 277 1.75 -7.65 9.70
C ALA A 277 1.50 -9.01 9.03
N SER A 278 0.24 -9.44 9.02
CA SER A 278 -0.10 -10.72 8.37
C SER A 278 0.09 -10.64 6.85
N PRO A 279 0.36 -11.77 6.16
CA PRO A 279 0.56 -11.78 4.72
C PRO A 279 -0.61 -11.13 3.96
N CYS A 280 -0.28 -10.21 3.05
CA CYS A 280 -1.27 -9.44 2.31
C CYS A 280 -1.73 -10.10 1.00
N ASN A 281 -1.17 -11.26 0.63
CA ASN A 281 -1.36 -11.88 -0.68
C ASN A 281 -2.84 -12.17 -1.00
N ASP A 282 -3.60 -12.69 -0.02
CA ASP A 282 -5.03 -12.98 -0.18
C ASP A 282 -5.95 -11.81 0.15
N LEU A 283 -5.39 -10.71 0.64
CA LEU A 283 -6.14 -9.47 0.92
C LEU A 283 -6.00 -8.46 -0.22
N SER A 284 -4.86 -8.44 -0.90
CA SER A 284 -4.57 -7.48 -1.96
C SER A 284 -5.40 -7.74 -3.22
N ILE A 285 -6.15 -6.73 -3.66
CA ILE A 285 -6.94 -6.78 -4.90
C ILE A 285 -6.02 -6.92 -6.13
N ALA A 286 -4.75 -6.50 -6.02
CA ALA A 286 -3.73 -6.72 -7.05
C ALA A 286 -3.41 -8.20 -7.30
N ASN A 287 -3.83 -9.12 -6.41
CA ASN A 287 -3.80 -10.55 -6.65
C ASN A 287 -5.14 -11.02 -7.26
N PRO A 288 -5.19 -11.47 -8.53
CA PRO A 288 -6.40 -12.01 -9.12
C PRO A 288 -6.88 -13.31 -8.47
N ALA A 289 -5.95 -14.08 -7.88
CA ALA A 289 -6.21 -15.38 -7.24
C ALA A 289 -6.50 -15.26 -5.73
N ARG A 290 -6.72 -14.04 -5.23
CA ARG A 290 -6.95 -13.76 -3.80
C ARG A 290 -8.15 -14.53 -3.25
N GLN A 291 -8.04 -15.02 -2.02
CA GLN A 291 -9.13 -15.73 -1.35
C GLN A 291 -9.92 -14.88 -0.33
N GLY A 292 -9.39 -13.73 0.07
CA GLY A 292 -10.02 -12.81 1.03
C GLY A 292 -9.66 -13.11 2.49
N ILE A 293 -10.27 -12.37 3.42
CA ILE A 293 -9.89 -12.40 4.85
C ILE A 293 -10.19 -13.71 5.58
N TYR A 294 -11.14 -14.51 5.10
CA TYR A 294 -11.56 -15.75 5.79
C TYR A 294 -10.84 -17.00 5.29
N GLU A 295 -10.11 -16.90 4.18
CA GLU A 295 -9.51 -18.04 3.49
C GLU A 295 -8.03 -17.78 3.20
N GLY A 296 -7.31 -18.84 2.79
CA GLY A 296 -5.88 -18.74 2.47
C GLY A 296 -5.05 -18.09 3.58
N SER A 297 -4.13 -17.21 3.19
CA SER A 297 -3.29 -16.43 4.11
C SER A 297 -4.02 -15.26 4.78
N GLY A 298 -5.20 -14.87 4.29
CA GLY A 298 -5.99 -13.78 4.89
C GLY A 298 -6.45 -14.10 6.32
N ARG A 299 -6.72 -15.38 6.59
CA ARG A 299 -7.15 -15.86 7.92
C ARG A 299 -6.12 -15.61 9.03
N LEU A 300 -4.84 -15.44 8.68
CA LEU A 300 -3.76 -15.21 9.64
C LEU A 300 -3.90 -13.88 10.38
N PHE A 301 -4.73 -12.95 9.89
CA PHE A 301 -5.16 -11.80 10.68
C PHE A 301 -5.83 -12.22 12.01
N PHE A 302 -6.64 -13.29 12.01
CA PHE A 302 -7.33 -13.75 13.21
C PHE A 302 -6.36 -14.32 14.25
N GLU A 303 -5.22 -14.86 13.81
CA GLU A 303 -4.15 -15.31 14.72
C GLU A 303 -3.46 -14.11 15.40
N TYR A 304 -3.20 -13.02 14.66
CA TYR A 304 -2.76 -11.77 15.27
C TYR A 304 -3.76 -11.28 16.33
N PHE A 305 -5.04 -11.22 15.97
CA PHE A 305 -6.08 -10.77 16.89
C PHE A 305 -6.17 -11.66 18.14
N ARG A 306 -6.13 -12.98 17.97
CA ARG A 306 -6.16 -13.96 19.05
C ARG A 306 -5.02 -13.73 20.05
N LEU A 307 -3.79 -13.61 19.58
CA LEU A 307 -2.62 -13.41 20.44
C LEU A 307 -2.57 -12.01 21.05
N LEU A 308 -3.01 -10.99 20.32
CA LEU A 308 -3.19 -9.64 20.87
C LEU A 308 -4.14 -9.65 22.08
N MET A 309 -5.25 -10.40 22.00
CA MET A 309 -6.19 -10.53 23.12
C MET A 309 -5.59 -11.28 24.30
N TYR A 310 -4.70 -12.26 24.08
CA TYR A 310 -3.99 -12.96 25.16
C TYR A 310 -2.94 -12.09 25.84
N ALA A 311 -2.24 -11.25 25.07
CA ALA A 311 -1.19 -10.36 25.60
C ALA A 311 -1.74 -9.10 26.28
N LYS A 312 -3.02 -8.76 26.05
CA LYS A 312 -3.65 -7.55 26.58
C LYS A 312 -3.73 -7.60 28.12
N PRO A 313 -3.33 -6.53 28.82
CA PRO A 313 -3.45 -6.46 30.27
C PRO A 313 -4.88 -6.62 30.77
N GLN A 314 -5.04 -7.07 32.01
CA GLN A 314 -6.33 -7.06 32.70
C GLN A 314 -6.81 -5.61 32.92
N ARG A 315 -8.11 -5.42 33.17
CA ARG A 315 -8.74 -4.07 33.15
C ARG A 315 -8.19 -3.12 34.22
N ASP A 316 -7.70 -3.69 35.30
CA ASP A 316 -7.20 -3.08 36.51
C ASP A 316 -5.67 -2.91 36.48
N ASP A 317 -4.99 -3.43 35.44
CA ASP A 317 -3.58 -3.15 35.18
C ASP A 317 -3.43 -1.77 34.52
N SER A 318 -2.74 -0.86 35.21
CA SER A 318 -2.46 0.49 34.74
C SER A 318 -1.18 0.60 33.88
N ARG A 319 -0.50 -0.52 33.60
CA ARG A 319 0.72 -0.53 32.81
C ARG A 319 0.46 -0.06 31.37
N PRO A 320 1.33 0.79 30.80
CA PRO A 320 1.26 1.15 29.40
C PRO A 320 1.30 -0.08 28.49
N PHE A 321 0.32 -0.22 27.61
CA PHE A 321 0.24 -1.31 26.65
C PHE A 321 -0.11 -0.77 25.27
N PHE A 322 0.71 -1.12 24.30
CA PHE A 322 0.60 -0.65 22.93
C PHE A 322 0.53 -1.81 21.96
N TRP A 323 -0.13 -1.57 20.83
CA TRP A 323 -0.17 -2.51 19.74
C TRP A 323 -0.28 -1.81 18.39
N LEU A 324 0.23 -2.49 17.37
CA LEU A 324 0.23 -2.03 15.99
C LEU A 324 0.03 -3.21 15.04
N PHE A 325 -0.95 -3.09 14.16
CA PHE A 325 -1.20 -4.03 13.06
C PHE A 325 -1.11 -3.29 11.73
N GLU A 326 -0.38 -3.85 10.78
CA GLU A 326 -0.20 -3.27 9.45
C GLU A 326 -0.75 -4.18 8.35
N ASN A 327 -1.30 -3.57 7.29
CA ASN A 327 -1.58 -4.28 6.04
C ASN A 327 -1.73 -3.33 4.83
N VAL A 328 -1.93 -3.90 3.64
CA VAL A 328 -1.99 -3.16 2.36
C VAL A 328 -3.22 -2.26 2.22
N VAL A 329 -3.03 -1.06 1.64
CA VAL A 329 -4.16 -0.16 1.31
C VAL A 329 -5.07 -0.72 0.22
N SER A 330 -4.53 -1.60 -0.62
CA SER A 330 -5.19 -2.21 -1.77
C SER A 330 -6.05 -3.43 -1.40
N MET A 331 -6.54 -3.53 -0.17
CA MET A 331 -7.49 -4.57 0.24
C MET A 331 -8.93 -4.18 -0.05
N ARG A 332 -9.85 -5.15 -0.08
CA ARG A 332 -11.29 -4.85 -0.23
C ARG A 332 -11.80 -4.05 0.98
N ALA A 333 -12.76 -3.16 0.75
CA ALA A 333 -13.41 -2.38 1.81
C ALA A 333 -14.04 -3.30 2.85
N VAL A 334 -14.63 -4.43 2.43
CA VAL A 334 -15.19 -5.44 3.35
C VAL A 334 -14.11 -6.07 4.24
N ASP A 335 -12.92 -6.34 3.72
CA ASP A 335 -11.82 -6.90 4.51
C ASP A 335 -11.29 -5.84 5.50
N LYS A 336 -11.09 -4.59 5.03
CA LYS A 336 -10.73 -3.42 5.88
C LYS A 336 -11.73 -3.22 7.02
N ARG A 337 -13.03 -3.25 6.72
CA ARG A 337 -14.14 -3.13 7.69
C ARG A 337 -14.11 -4.26 8.71
N THR A 338 -13.86 -5.48 8.25
CA THR A 338 -13.75 -6.65 9.12
C THR A 338 -12.58 -6.50 10.09
N ILE A 339 -11.39 -6.15 9.60
CA ILE A 339 -10.22 -5.88 10.45
C ILE A 339 -10.53 -4.79 11.49
N SER A 340 -11.09 -3.68 11.03
CA SER A 340 -11.45 -2.53 11.90
C SER A 340 -12.47 -2.92 12.97
N ARG A 341 -13.43 -3.79 12.63
CA ARG A 341 -14.43 -4.30 13.58
C ARG A 341 -13.80 -5.22 14.63
N PHE A 342 -12.87 -6.09 14.26
CA PHE A 342 -12.19 -6.95 15.24
C PHE A 342 -11.29 -6.13 16.16
N LEU A 343 -10.50 -5.21 15.59
CA LEU A 343 -9.56 -4.38 16.32
C LEU A 343 -10.22 -3.19 17.06
N GLN A 344 -11.50 -2.92 16.79
CA GLN A 344 -12.28 -1.83 17.39
C GLN A 344 -11.63 -0.45 17.15
N CYS A 345 -11.02 -0.24 15.99
CA CYS A 345 -10.52 1.05 15.55
C CYS A 345 -10.41 1.10 14.01
N ASN A 346 -10.38 2.31 13.45
CA ASN A 346 -10.11 2.53 12.03
C ASN A 346 -8.60 2.63 11.78
N PRO A 347 -8.10 2.24 10.59
CA PRO A 347 -6.70 2.41 10.27
C PRO A 347 -6.35 3.87 10.02
N VAL A 348 -5.07 4.19 10.23
CA VAL A 348 -4.44 5.38 9.67
C VAL A 348 -3.71 4.98 8.38
N VAL A 349 -3.70 5.85 7.38
CA VAL A 349 -2.93 5.64 6.15
C VAL A 349 -1.61 6.40 6.26
N VAL A 350 -0.49 5.68 6.18
CA VAL A 350 0.84 6.30 6.10
C VAL A 350 1.51 5.86 4.82
N ASP A 351 2.01 6.81 4.04
CA ASP A 351 2.73 6.56 2.80
C ASP A 351 4.21 6.87 3.00
N ALA A 352 5.06 5.87 2.74
CA ALA A 352 6.50 6.03 2.85
C ALA A 352 7.04 7.15 1.94
N LYS A 353 6.30 7.54 0.88
CA LYS A 353 6.75 8.62 -0.03
C LYS A 353 7.06 9.93 0.69
N ASP A 354 6.47 10.17 1.85
CA ASP A 354 6.66 11.43 2.57
C ASP A 354 8.02 11.48 3.30
N ILE A 355 8.65 10.32 3.52
CA ILE A 355 9.90 10.16 4.29
C ILE A 355 10.91 9.19 3.64
N SER A 356 10.61 8.68 2.46
CA SER A 356 11.47 7.80 1.66
C SER A 356 11.26 8.05 0.16
N PRO A 357 12.08 7.45 -0.73
CA PRO A 357 11.92 7.56 -2.16
C PRO A 357 10.96 6.51 -2.74
N ALA A 358 10.18 5.81 -1.92
CA ALA A 358 9.24 4.79 -2.36
C ALA A 358 7.79 5.19 -2.09
N ARG A 359 6.91 5.07 -3.09
CA ARG A 359 5.46 5.11 -2.87
C ARG A 359 5.04 3.79 -2.25
N ARG A 360 4.64 3.79 -0.98
CA ARG A 360 4.27 2.58 -0.22
C ARG A 360 3.26 2.96 0.85
N ALA A 361 2.06 3.31 0.42
CA ALA A 361 0.92 3.53 1.31
C ALA A 361 0.50 2.22 1.98
N ARG A 362 0.28 2.25 3.31
CA ARG A 362 -0.17 1.13 4.13
C ARG A 362 -1.20 1.58 5.17
N TYR A 363 -2.10 0.67 5.53
CA TYR A 363 -3.01 0.84 6.64
C TYR A 363 -2.33 0.39 7.93
N PHE A 364 -2.47 1.20 8.98
CA PHE A 364 -1.98 0.88 10.32
C PHE A 364 -3.13 1.02 11.32
N TRP A 365 -3.49 -0.07 11.99
CA TRP A 365 -4.38 -0.09 13.13
C TRP A 365 -3.55 -0.14 14.40
N GLY A 366 -3.94 0.59 15.44
CA GLY A 366 -3.20 0.56 16.68
C GLY A 366 -3.72 1.56 17.69
N ASN A 367 -3.03 1.62 18.81
CA ASN A 367 -3.28 2.59 19.87
C ASN A 367 -2.03 3.43 20.21
N LEU A 368 -1.04 3.48 19.31
CA LEU A 368 0.13 4.32 19.51
C LEU A 368 -0.29 5.81 19.56
N PRO A 369 0.28 6.62 20.46
CA PRO A 369 -0.05 8.03 20.56
C PRO A 369 0.25 8.78 19.25
N GLY A 370 -0.72 9.56 18.76
CA GLY A 370 -0.50 10.44 17.62
C GLY A 370 -0.18 9.72 16.30
N MET A 371 -0.74 8.54 16.04
CA MET A 371 -0.57 7.84 14.75
C MET A 371 -1.02 8.66 13.52
N ASN A 372 -1.97 9.59 13.69
CA ASN A 372 -2.46 10.48 12.63
C ASN A 372 -1.61 11.75 12.45
N ARG A 373 -0.51 11.90 13.18
CA ARG A 373 0.30 13.12 13.06
C ARG A 373 1.02 13.13 11.70
N PRO A 374 1.34 14.33 11.16
CA PRO A 374 2.07 14.42 9.90
C PRO A 374 3.40 13.67 9.96
N THR A 375 3.69 12.93 8.90
CA THR A 375 4.99 12.27 8.72
C THR A 375 6.04 13.32 8.36
N ILE A 376 7.07 13.46 9.18
CA ILE A 376 8.14 14.47 8.98
C ILE A 376 9.48 13.72 8.81
N PRO A 377 10.23 13.98 7.73
CA PRO A 377 11.58 13.45 7.56
C PRO A 377 12.51 13.90 8.69
N VAL A 378 13.40 13.00 9.14
CA VAL A 378 14.47 13.34 10.08
C VAL A 378 15.84 13.28 9.39
N ALA A 379 16.86 13.79 10.06
CA ALA A 379 18.23 13.69 9.59
C ALA A 379 18.62 12.23 9.35
N GLY A 380 19.12 11.91 8.15
CA GLY A 380 19.47 10.56 7.72
C GLY A 380 18.48 9.93 6.74
N ASP A 381 17.21 10.36 6.73
CA ASP A 381 16.21 9.85 5.80
C ASP A 381 16.56 10.20 4.35
N LYS A 382 16.50 9.19 3.47
CA LYS A 382 16.78 9.32 2.04
C LYS A 382 15.50 9.72 1.31
N LEU A 383 15.41 10.96 0.82
CA LEU A 383 14.17 11.47 0.21
C LEU A 383 14.10 11.31 -1.30
N SER A 384 15.23 11.07 -1.94
CA SER A 384 15.35 10.87 -3.39
C SER A 384 16.05 9.55 -3.71
N LEU A 385 15.65 8.91 -4.82
CA LEU A 385 16.25 7.65 -5.24
C LEU A 385 17.76 7.77 -5.46
N GLN A 386 18.23 8.91 -5.99
CA GLN A 386 19.66 9.16 -6.19
C GLN A 386 20.47 9.02 -4.90
N SER A 387 19.89 9.38 -3.75
CA SER A 387 20.55 9.28 -2.45
C SER A 387 20.64 7.84 -1.90
N CYS A 388 19.96 6.88 -2.54
CA CYS A 388 20.00 5.45 -2.24
C CYS A 388 20.95 4.68 -3.17
N LEU A 389 21.30 5.23 -4.34
CA LEU A 389 22.18 4.56 -5.30
C LEU A 389 23.62 4.48 -4.79
N GLU A 390 24.36 3.48 -5.25
CA GLU A 390 25.78 3.35 -4.89
C GLU A 390 26.59 4.56 -5.39
N PRO A 391 27.36 5.22 -4.51
CA PRO A 391 28.16 6.37 -4.90
C PRO A 391 29.34 5.93 -5.77
N HIS A 392 29.80 6.82 -6.65
CA HIS A 392 31.00 6.63 -7.49
C HIS A 392 30.94 5.47 -8.51
N CYS A 393 29.75 4.90 -8.78
CA CYS A 393 29.56 3.83 -9.77
C CYS A 393 28.94 4.31 -11.10
N GLY A 394 28.92 5.61 -11.37
CA GLY A 394 28.30 6.15 -12.60
C GLY A 394 26.77 5.94 -12.68
N ARG A 395 26.11 5.64 -11.56
CA ARG A 395 24.67 5.33 -11.48
C ARG A 395 23.85 6.59 -11.21
N LYS A 396 22.89 6.87 -12.09
CA LYS A 396 22.01 8.03 -12.02
C LYS A 396 20.54 7.62 -11.95
N ALA A 397 19.82 8.17 -10.98
CA ALA A 397 18.39 7.93 -10.82
C ALA A 397 17.60 8.65 -11.92
N ARG A 398 16.71 7.91 -12.58
CA ARG A 398 15.77 8.48 -13.57
C ARG A 398 14.54 9.09 -12.93
N PHE A 399 14.20 8.66 -11.72
CA PHE A 399 13.04 9.10 -10.97
C PHE A 399 13.46 9.54 -9.57
N THR A 400 12.85 10.61 -9.06
CA THR A 400 13.08 11.03 -7.66
C THR A 400 12.48 10.04 -6.67
N LYS A 401 11.30 9.49 -6.99
CA LYS A 401 10.61 8.48 -6.21
C LYS A 401 10.09 7.38 -7.13
N ILE A 402 10.09 6.14 -6.65
CA ILE A 402 9.65 4.98 -7.42
C ILE A 402 8.33 4.40 -6.88
N GLN A 403 7.67 3.59 -7.70
CA GLN A 403 6.48 2.84 -7.33
C GLN A 403 6.77 1.74 -6.29
N THR A 404 5.71 1.17 -5.70
CA THR A 404 5.83 0.15 -4.66
C THR A 404 6.60 -1.06 -5.18
N VAL A 405 7.81 -1.28 -4.65
CA VAL A 405 8.55 -2.53 -4.86
C VAL A 405 7.90 -3.64 -4.03
N THR A 406 7.57 -4.74 -4.69
CA THR A 406 6.92 -5.92 -4.12
C THR A 406 7.82 -7.15 -4.22
N THR A 407 7.28 -8.32 -3.89
CA THR A 407 7.96 -9.61 -4.05
C THR A 407 8.19 -10.03 -5.51
N LYS A 408 7.47 -9.41 -6.47
CA LYS A 408 7.64 -9.69 -7.91
C LYS A 408 8.81 -8.87 -8.47
N ALA A 409 9.74 -9.51 -9.18
CA ALA A 409 10.89 -8.87 -9.83
C ALA A 409 10.49 -7.66 -10.71
N ASN A 410 9.40 -7.80 -11.47
CA ASN A 410 8.91 -6.78 -12.39
C ASN A 410 8.39 -5.50 -11.69
N SER A 411 8.09 -5.54 -10.39
CA SER A 411 7.62 -4.35 -9.66
C SER A 411 8.65 -3.21 -9.54
N ILE A 412 9.91 -3.48 -9.90
CA ILE A 412 10.97 -2.46 -9.96
C ILE A 412 10.85 -1.60 -11.23
N LYS A 413 10.25 -2.12 -12.31
CA LYS A 413 10.05 -1.37 -13.55
C LYS A 413 9.10 -0.20 -13.31
N GLN A 414 9.40 0.92 -13.93
CA GLN A 414 8.63 2.15 -13.82
C GLN A 414 7.95 2.45 -15.16
N THR A 415 6.76 3.08 -15.13
CA THR A 415 5.99 3.51 -16.33
C THR A 415 5.54 2.36 -17.25
N LYS A 416 4.74 2.67 -18.29
CA LYS A 416 4.24 1.65 -19.26
C LYS A 416 5.36 0.93 -19.96
N GLN A 417 6.39 1.71 -20.30
CA GLN A 417 7.46 1.26 -21.17
C GLN A 417 8.41 0.33 -20.42
N GLY A 418 8.15 0.04 -19.14
CA GLY A 418 8.96 -0.85 -18.33
C GLY A 418 10.35 -0.30 -18.04
N ILE A 419 10.47 1.03 -18.02
CA ILE A 419 11.73 1.77 -17.85
C ILE A 419 12.36 1.40 -16.51
N LEU A 420 13.64 1.02 -16.54
CA LEU A 420 14.34 0.73 -15.30
C LEU A 420 14.69 2.03 -14.56
N PRO A 421 14.65 2.04 -13.22
CA PRO A 421 14.74 3.28 -12.46
C PRO A 421 16.14 3.93 -12.46
N VAL A 422 17.17 3.24 -12.95
CA VAL A 422 18.57 3.69 -12.94
C VAL A 422 19.16 3.69 -14.35
N GLU A 423 19.92 4.74 -14.66
CA GLU A 423 20.83 4.82 -15.81
C GLU A 423 22.27 4.62 -15.33
N VAL A 424 23.08 3.90 -16.09
CA VAL A 424 24.52 3.70 -15.82
C VAL A 424 25.33 4.28 -16.96
N SER A 425 26.31 5.11 -16.63
CA SER A 425 27.21 5.75 -17.59
C SER A 425 28.67 5.34 -17.33
N ASP A 426 29.07 4.17 -17.84
CA ASP A 426 30.49 3.74 -17.87
C ASP A 426 31.14 4.06 -19.22
N SER A 427 30.45 3.78 -20.34
CA SER A 427 30.91 4.07 -21.71
C SER A 427 29.74 4.41 -22.64
N ASP A 428 28.65 3.65 -22.57
CA ASP A 428 27.34 3.95 -23.14
C ASP A 428 26.29 4.10 -22.04
N VAL A 429 25.25 4.92 -22.27
CA VAL A 429 24.14 5.06 -21.32
C VAL A 429 23.22 3.84 -21.42
N THR A 430 23.18 3.04 -20.36
CA THR A 430 22.35 1.82 -20.29
C THR A 430 21.37 1.87 -19.12
N GLU A 431 20.28 1.12 -19.22
CA GLU A 431 19.28 0.98 -18.15
C GLU A 431 19.66 -0.15 -17.19
N ASP A 432 19.50 0.06 -15.89
CA ASP A 432 19.73 -0.97 -14.87
C ASP A 432 18.67 -0.99 -13.76
N LEU A 433 18.49 -2.17 -13.17
CA LEU A 433 17.67 -2.40 -11.99
C LEU A 433 18.34 -1.84 -10.74
N LEU A 434 17.56 -1.64 -9.68
CA LEU A 434 18.11 -1.42 -8.35
C LEU A 434 18.88 -2.65 -7.87
N TRP A 435 20.05 -2.41 -7.30
CA TRP A 435 20.81 -3.43 -6.60
C TRP A 435 20.16 -3.68 -5.22
N CYS A 436 20.39 -4.85 -4.64
CA CYS A 436 19.79 -5.20 -3.34
C CYS A 436 20.17 -4.20 -2.24
N THR A 437 21.40 -3.69 -2.25
CA THR A 437 21.88 -2.67 -1.29
C THR A 437 21.18 -1.32 -1.48
N GLU A 438 20.89 -0.93 -2.72
CA GLU A 438 20.12 0.26 -3.04
C GLU A 438 18.65 0.10 -2.62
N MET A 439 18.09 -1.11 -2.77
CA MET A 439 16.76 -1.44 -2.27
C MET A 439 16.69 -1.43 -0.73
N GLU A 440 17.73 -1.90 -0.04
CA GLU A 440 17.81 -1.80 1.43
C GLU A 440 17.72 -0.32 1.86
N ARG A 441 18.56 0.55 1.28
CA ARG A 441 18.53 1.99 1.56
C ARG A 441 17.21 2.66 1.18
N LEU A 442 16.57 2.22 0.09
CA LEU A 442 15.25 2.69 -0.33
C LEU A 442 14.17 2.42 0.74
N PHE A 443 14.23 1.25 1.38
CA PHE A 443 13.30 0.86 2.44
C PHE A 443 13.71 1.41 3.82
N GLY A 444 14.90 2.01 3.92
CA GLY A 444 15.48 2.57 5.13
C GLY A 444 16.29 1.58 5.96
N PHE A 445 16.62 0.41 5.43
CA PHE A 445 17.54 -0.52 6.08
C PHE A 445 19.00 -0.06 5.90
N PRO A 446 19.89 -0.40 6.85
CA PRO A 446 21.33 -0.32 6.64
C PRO A 446 21.77 -1.08 5.37
N ALA A 447 22.85 -0.62 4.75
CA ALA A 447 23.42 -1.34 3.61
C ALA A 447 23.88 -2.74 4.04
N HIS A 448 23.65 -3.73 3.18
CA HIS A 448 23.93 -5.16 3.39
C HIS A 448 23.07 -5.84 4.46
N TYR A 449 21.98 -5.23 4.92
CA TYR A 449 21.12 -5.80 5.96
C TYR A 449 20.59 -7.21 5.63
N THR A 450 20.21 -7.46 4.37
CA THR A 450 19.72 -8.78 3.91
C THR A 450 20.80 -9.65 3.28
N ASP A 451 22.06 -9.22 3.31
CA ASP A 451 23.19 -9.91 2.68
C ASP A 451 23.73 -11.04 3.55
N VAL A 452 22.89 -12.06 3.78
CA VAL A 452 23.19 -13.16 4.71
C VAL A 452 22.91 -14.52 4.09
N GLY A 453 23.67 -15.53 4.51
CA GLY A 453 23.40 -16.94 4.20
C GLY A 453 23.37 -17.29 2.71
N ASN A 454 24.18 -16.61 1.89
CA ASN A 454 24.29 -16.80 0.44
C ASN A 454 22.95 -16.70 -0.31
N MET A 455 22.02 -15.88 0.20
CA MET A 455 20.75 -15.65 -0.48
C MET A 455 20.95 -14.98 -1.84
N GLY A 456 20.29 -15.52 -2.86
CA GLY A 456 20.27 -14.90 -4.18
C GLY A 456 19.44 -13.61 -4.21
N LYS A 457 19.65 -12.80 -5.26
CA LYS A 457 18.92 -11.53 -5.50
C LYS A 457 17.41 -11.65 -5.32
N ASN A 458 16.80 -12.69 -5.88
CA ASN A 458 15.34 -12.89 -5.83
C ASN A 458 14.84 -13.18 -4.41
N GLN A 459 15.61 -13.89 -3.58
CA GLN A 459 15.24 -14.17 -2.19
C GLN A 459 15.29 -12.87 -1.36
N ARG A 460 16.38 -12.10 -1.50
CA ARG A 460 16.53 -10.79 -0.83
C ARG A 460 15.43 -9.81 -1.24
N GLN A 461 15.11 -9.72 -2.53
CA GLN A 461 14.01 -8.90 -3.02
C GLN A 461 12.66 -9.33 -2.43
N LYS A 462 12.38 -10.63 -2.30
CA LYS A 462 11.14 -11.10 -1.67
C LYS A 462 11.04 -10.67 -0.21
N LEU A 463 12.14 -10.75 0.55
CA LEU A 463 12.17 -10.29 1.94
C LEU A 463 11.92 -8.78 2.04
N LEU A 464 12.65 -7.97 1.27
CA LEU A 464 12.47 -6.51 1.24
C LEU A 464 11.07 -6.11 0.75
N GLY A 465 10.53 -6.79 -0.26
CA GLY A 465 9.20 -6.52 -0.78
C GLY A 465 8.09 -6.73 0.26
N LYS A 466 8.28 -7.68 1.19
CA LYS A 466 7.35 -7.97 2.30
C LYS A 466 7.55 -7.06 3.52
N SER A 467 8.75 -6.53 3.74
CA SER A 467 9.07 -5.79 4.96
C SER A 467 8.37 -4.43 5.07
N TRP A 468 8.37 -3.86 6.28
CA TRP A 468 7.95 -2.49 6.48
C TRP A 468 9.00 -1.50 5.96
N SER A 469 8.56 -0.25 5.75
CA SER A 469 9.50 0.86 5.60
C SER A 469 10.01 1.24 6.98
N VAL A 470 11.32 1.10 7.22
CA VAL A 470 11.98 1.43 8.49
C VAL A 470 11.60 2.84 8.99
N PRO A 471 11.70 3.92 8.19
CA PRO A 471 11.41 5.26 8.69
C PRO A 471 9.92 5.45 9.03
N VAL A 472 8.99 4.73 8.38
CA VAL A 472 7.56 4.74 8.75
C VAL A 472 7.35 4.13 10.13
N ILE A 473 7.98 2.99 10.40
CA ILE A 473 7.86 2.31 11.69
C ILE A 473 8.56 3.10 12.79
N ARG A 474 9.74 3.64 12.51
CA ARG A 474 10.44 4.58 13.40
C ARG A 474 9.57 5.79 13.73
N HIS A 475 8.88 6.36 12.73
CA HIS A 475 7.89 7.41 12.96
C HIS A 475 6.79 6.91 13.90
N LEU A 476 6.07 5.83 13.56
CA LEU A 476 4.94 5.36 14.37
C LEU A 476 5.31 5.03 15.82
N LEU A 477 6.48 4.41 16.03
CA LEU A 477 6.95 3.98 17.36
C LEU A 477 7.65 5.09 18.15
N SER A 478 8.01 6.24 17.56
CA SER A 478 8.73 7.31 18.27
C SER A 478 8.11 7.80 19.59
N PRO A 479 6.77 7.85 19.75
CA PRO A 479 6.14 8.29 21.00
C PRO A 479 6.40 7.36 22.18
N LEU A 480 6.82 6.11 21.94
CA LEU A 480 7.15 5.15 23.00
C LEU A 480 8.31 5.61 23.88
N ARG A 481 9.15 6.55 23.40
CA ARG A 481 10.20 7.20 24.19
C ARG A 481 9.67 7.96 25.41
N GLU A 482 8.39 8.33 25.44
CA GLU A 482 7.75 8.95 26.60
C GLU A 482 7.27 7.95 27.68
N TYR A 483 7.38 6.64 27.39
CA TYR A 483 6.85 5.57 28.25
C TYR A 483 7.94 4.59 28.73
N PHE A 484 8.96 4.36 27.90
CA PHE A 484 9.99 3.35 28.14
C PHE A 484 11.38 3.95 28.14
N CYS A 485 12.32 3.29 28.83
CA CYS A 485 13.66 3.84 28.98
C CYS A 485 14.46 3.72 27.67
N SER A 486 15.50 4.55 27.58
CA SER A 486 16.43 4.52 26.46
C SER A 486 17.79 4.04 26.94
N LYS A 487 18.53 3.33 26.09
CA LYS A 487 19.93 2.99 26.37
C LYS A 487 20.76 4.27 26.46
N SER A 488 21.76 4.27 27.33
CA SER A 488 22.61 5.46 27.54
C SER A 488 23.44 5.76 26.28
N SER A 489 23.76 7.02 26.02
CA SER A 489 24.54 7.41 24.82
C SER A 489 25.93 6.75 24.74
N ALA A 490 26.46 6.27 25.87
CA ALA A 490 27.72 5.53 25.94
C ALA A 490 27.61 4.08 25.43
N GLU A 491 26.44 3.47 25.53
CA GLU A 491 26.20 2.09 25.06
C GLU A 491 25.93 2.05 23.56
N ILE A 492 25.29 3.09 23.00
CA ILE A 492 24.96 3.18 21.56
C ILE A 492 26.23 3.26 20.69
N GLN A 493 27.30 3.90 21.18
CA GLN A 493 28.56 4.01 20.44
C GLN A 493 29.36 2.69 20.36
N ASN A 494 29.11 1.74 21.26
CA ASN A 494 29.77 0.43 21.26
C ASN A 494 29.05 -0.62 20.41
N THR A 495 27.84 -0.32 19.92
CA THR A 495 27.00 -1.22 19.09
C THR A 495 26.79 -0.71 17.67
N SER A 496 27.54 0.31 17.22
CA SER A 496 27.42 0.96 15.90
C SER A 496 28.46 0.46 14.91
#